data_AF-A0A8E2I3J8-F1
#
_entry.id   AF-A0A8E2I3J8-F1
#
_cell.length_a   1.000
_cell.length_b   1.000
_cell.length_c   1.000
_cell.angle_alpha   90.00
_cell.angle_beta   90.00
_cell.angle_gamma   90.00
#
_symmetry.space_group_name_H-M   'P 1'
#
loop_
_entity.id
_entity.type
_entity.pdbx_description
1 polymer ?
#
loop_
_entity_poly.entity_id
_entity_poly.type
_entity_poly.pdbx_seq_one_letter_code
_entity_poly.pdbx_strand_id
1 'polypeptide(L)'
;MALKHTSIPHVRNHHFRHSFSSDLTAGIIVAILFIPQSMAYANLAGVNPVYGLYAAITSLLIYTLLGSSKFLSVGPTSIISLIAFAGVFSIAKPQSLHFFEAMVQLTLLVGIIQILL
;
A
#
# COMPACT_ATOMS: atom_id res chain seq x y z
N MET A 1 -6.56 -2.03 -51.57
CA MET A 1 -5.90 -0.99 -50.75
C MET A 1 -5.80 -1.53 -49.33
N ALA A 2 -4.72 -2.27 -49.04
CA ALA A 2 -4.53 -3.05 -47.83
C ALA A 2 -3.75 -2.24 -46.78
N LEU A 3 -4.29 -2.12 -45.56
CA LEU A 3 -3.62 -1.44 -44.45
C LEU A 3 -2.72 -2.42 -43.69
N LYS A 4 -1.46 -2.00 -43.59
CA LYS A 4 -0.28 -2.69 -43.09
C LYS A 4 -0.22 -2.61 -41.56
N HIS A 5 -0.29 -3.77 -40.90
CA HIS A 5 0.59 -4.18 -39.80
C HIS A 5 0.83 -3.17 -38.65
N THR A 6 -0.06 -3.15 -37.65
CA THR A 6 0.28 -2.69 -36.28
C THR A 6 0.93 -3.85 -35.52
N SER A 7 2.19 -4.14 -35.83
CA SER A 7 3.02 -4.98 -34.97
C SER A 7 3.46 -4.19 -33.75
N ILE A 8 2.91 -4.53 -32.58
CA ILE A 8 3.49 -4.18 -31.29
C ILE A 8 4.31 -5.38 -30.82
N PRO A 9 5.64 -5.40 -30.95
CA PRO A 9 6.47 -6.36 -30.24
C PRO A 9 7.03 -5.67 -28.99
N HIS A 10 6.35 -5.80 -27.85
CA HIS A 10 6.93 -5.35 -26.56
C HIS A 10 7.23 -6.48 -25.57
N VAL A 11 7.16 -7.75 -26.02
CA VAL A 11 7.69 -8.87 -25.24
C VAL A 11 9.16 -9.06 -25.62
N ARG A 12 10.05 -8.18 -25.12
CA ARG A 12 11.50 -8.36 -25.26
C ARG A 12 12.09 -8.83 -23.93
N ASN A 13 12.55 -10.07 -23.94
CA ASN A 13 13.42 -10.77 -22.99
C ASN A 13 14.01 -9.91 -21.85
N HIS A 14 13.55 -10.14 -20.62
CA HIS A 14 14.23 -9.63 -19.43
C HIS A 14 15.51 -10.44 -19.19
N HIS A 15 16.65 -9.77 -19.33
CA HIS A 15 17.97 -10.29 -18.96
C HIS A 15 18.07 -10.37 -17.43
N PHE A 16 17.69 -11.53 -16.87
CA PHE A 16 17.50 -11.83 -15.44
C PHE A 16 18.69 -11.50 -14.52
N ARG A 17 19.91 -11.35 -15.05
CA ARG A 17 21.14 -11.13 -14.24
C ARG A 17 21.51 -9.66 -14.04
N HIS A 18 21.07 -8.77 -14.94
CA HIS A 18 21.24 -7.32 -14.77
C HIS A 18 20.08 -6.70 -13.96
N SER A 19 18.93 -7.38 -13.92
CA SER A 19 17.75 -6.94 -13.16
C SER A 19 17.99 -6.98 -11.65
N PHE A 20 18.65 -8.01 -11.11
CA PHE A 20 18.72 -8.20 -9.65
C PHE A 20 19.42 -7.06 -8.90
N SER A 21 20.59 -6.60 -9.36
CA SER A 21 21.28 -5.49 -8.70
C SER A 21 20.51 -4.17 -8.82
N SER A 22 19.88 -3.93 -9.98
CA SER A 22 19.03 -2.77 -10.20
C SER A 22 17.79 -2.81 -9.30
N ASP A 23 17.11 -3.95 -9.24
CA ASP A 23 15.90 -4.17 -8.43
C ASP A 23 16.22 -4.10 -6.93
N LEU A 24 17.40 -4.58 -6.50
CA LEU A 24 17.85 -4.46 -5.12
C LEU A 24 18.08 -2.98 -4.74
N THR A 25 18.79 -2.22 -5.58
CA THR A 25 18.99 -0.78 -5.31
C THR A 25 17.68 0.00 -5.31
N ALA A 26 16.78 -0.28 -6.25
CA ALA A 26 15.45 0.31 -6.30
C ALA A 26 14.62 -0.05 -5.06
N GLY A 27 14.65 -1.32 -4.63
CA GLY A 27 13.97 -1.80 -3.44
C GLY A 27 14.45 -1.13 -2.15
N ILE A 28 15.76 -0.93 -2.00
CA ILE A 28 16.34 -0.20 -0.86
C ILE A 28 15.86 1.25 -0.85
N ILE A 29 15.90 1.95 -1.99
CA ILE A 29 15.45 3.34 -2.10
C ILE A 29 13.96 3.43 -1.74
N VAL A 30 13.13 2.55 -2.31
CA VAL A 30 11.70 2.50 -2.02
C VAL A 30 11.47 2.25 -0.53
N ALA A 31 12.17 1.29 0.08
CA ALA A 31 12.03 0.99 1.50
C ALA A 31 12.38 2.18 2.40
N ILE A 32 13.47 2.90 2.09
CA ILE A 32 13.88 4.10 2.84
C ILE A 32 12.81 5.19 2.75
N LEU A 33 12.24 5.43 1.57
CA LEU A 33 11.19 6.43 1.36
C LEU A 33 9.86 6.00 2.00
N PHE A 34 9.60 4.69 2.07
CA PHE A 34 8.35 4.15 2.58
C PHE A 34 8.17 4.34 4.09
N ILE A 35 9.27 4.36 4.86
CA ILE A 35 9.26 4.57 6.32
C ILE A 35 8.61 5.92 6.69
N PRO A 36 9.16 7.08 6.28
CA PRO A 36 8.56 8.37 6.62
C PRO A 36 7.18 8.56 5.99
N GLN A 37 6.96 8.03 4.77
CA GLN A 37 5.68 8.11 4.09
C GLN A 37 4.56 7.42 4.87
N SER A 38 4.80 6.19 5.33
CA SER A 38 3.82 5.40 6.09
C SER A 38 3.54 6.00 7.47
N MET A 39 4.58 6.53 8.13
CA MET A 39 4.43 7.27 9.40
C MET A 39 3.59 8.54 9.23
N ALA A 40 3.82 9.30 8.15
CA ALA A 40 3.04 10.48 7.83
C ALA A 40 1.56 10.13 7.60
N TYR A 41 1.28 9.04 6.86
CA TYR A 41 -0.08 8.59 6.60
C TYR A 41 -0.81 8.11 7.86
N ALA A 42 -0.14 7.40 8.77
CA ALA A 42 -0.71 7.08 10.08
C ALA A 42 -1.03 8.34 10.90
N ASN A 43 -0.18 9.37 10.83
CA ASN A 43 -0.45 10.65 11.46
C ASN A 43 -1.67 11.37 10.84
N LEU A 44 -1.81 11.33 9.51
CA LEU A 44 -3.01 11.82 8.82
C LEU A 44 -4.27 11.04 9.23
N ALA A 45 -4.14 9.74 9.51
CA ALA A 45 -5.21 8.88 10.01
C ALA A 45 -5.55 9.13 11.49
N GLY A 46 -4.84 10.03 12.20
CA GLY A 46 -5.11 10.38 13.59
C GLY A 46 -4.63 9.36 14.64
N VAL A 47 -3.79 8.41 14.24
CA VAL A 47 -3.20 7.38 15.12
C VAL A 47 -1.70 7.59 15.32
N ASN A 48 -1.10 6.89 16.28
CA ASN A 48 0.36 6.96 16.50
C ASN A 48 1.13 6.56 15.21
N PRO A 49 2.13 7.34 14.77
CA PRO A 49 2.89 7.08 13.54
C PRO A 49 3.49 5.67 13.44
N VAL A 50 3.83 5.03 14.57
CA VAL A 50 4.39 3.67 14.60
C VAL A 50 3.44 2.65 13.96
N TYR A 51 2.12 2.85 14.07
CA TYR A 51 1.12 1.95 13.46
C TYR A 51 1.16 1.99 11.93
N GLY A 52 1.63 3.10 11.33
CA GLY A 52 1.84 3.18 9.88
C GLY A 52 2.92 2.22 9.40
N LEU A 53 3.98 2.03 10.20
CA LEU A 53 5.04 1.06 9.90
C LEU A 53 4.52 -0.37 9.97
N TYR A 54 3.70 -0.69 10.98
CA TYR A 54 3.07 -2.01 11.08
C TYR A 54 2.16 -2.31 9.90
N ALA A 55 1.33 -1.34 9.48
CA ALA A 55 0.44 -1.47 8.34
C ALA A 55 1.22 -1.67 7.02
N ALA A 56 2.31 -0.92 6.83
CA ALA A 56 3.16 -1.01 5.66
C ALA A 56 3.85 -2.38 5.54
N ILE A 57 4.53 -2.84 6.61
CA ILE A 57 5.24 -4.13 6.62
C ILE A 57 4.24 -5.28 6.44
N THR A 58 3.11 -5.24 7.14
CA THR A 58 2.09 -6.29 7.05
C THR A 58 1.51 -6.39 5.65
N SER A 59 1.17 -5.25 5.02
CA SER A 59 0.68 -5.20 3.64
C SER A 59 1.70 -5.77 2.65
N LEU A 60 2.98 -5.42 2.82
CA LEU A 60 4.05 -5.90 1.96
C LEU A 60 4.22 -7.42 2.09
N LEU A 61 4.24 -7.95 3.32
CA LEU A 61 4.34 -9.40 3.57
C LEU A 61 3.15 -10.15 2.96
N ILE A 62 1.93 -9.68 3.21
CA ILE A 62 0.71 -10.29 2.64
C ILE A 62 0.76 -10.25 1.11
N TYR A 63 1.15 -9.12 0.52
CA TYR A 63 1.24 -8.99 -0.93
C TYR A 63 2.35 -9.86 -1.53
N THR A 64 3.48 -10.05 -0.86
CA THR A 64 4.52 -10.97 -1.36
C THR A 64 4.07 -12.44 -1.39
N LEU A 65 3.13 -12.82 -0.52
CA LEU A 65 2.61 -14.19 -0.45
C LEU A 65 1.44 -14.43 -1.42
N LEU A 66 0.57 -13.44 -1.60
CA LEU A 66 -0.70 -13.57 -2.35
C LEU A 66 -0.71 -12.79 -3.68
N GLY A 67 0.27 -11.93 -3.91
CA GLY A 67 0.30 -10.97 -5.01
C GLY A 67 0.51 -11.63 -6.37
N SER A 68 -0.31 -11.23 -7.33
CA SER A 68 -0.27 -11.74 -8.71
C SER A 68 0.61 -10.89 -9.63
N SER A 69 0.88 -9.63 -9.27
CA SER A 69 1.59 -8.66 -10.11
C SER A 69 2.98 -8.30 -9.56
N LYS A 70 3.97 -8.32 -10.44
CA LYS A 70 5.38 -8.01 -10.11
C LYS A 70 5.67 -6.52 -9.94
N PHE A 71 4.74 -5.64 -10.36
CA PHE A 71 4.96 -4.18 -10.38
C PHE A 71 3.96 -3.39 -9.52
N LEU A 72 2.97 -4.07 -8.92
CA LEU A 72 1.99 -3.39 -8.07
C LEU A 72 2.56 -3.25 -6.66
N SER A 73 2.58 -2.02 -6.16
CA SER A 73 2.94 -1.71 -4.78
C SER A 73 1.67 -1.54 -3.95
N VAL A 74 1.61 -2.21 -2.80
CA VAL A 74 0.46 -2.18 -1.89
C VAL A 74 0.91 -1.61 -0.55
N GLY A 75 0.14 -0.69 0.00
CA GLY A 75 0.44 -0.08 1.29
C GLY A 75 -0.51 1.05 1.66
N PRO A 76 -0.27 1.70 2.81
CA PRO A 76 -1.06 2.85 3.23
C PRO A 76 -0.95 3.98 2.20
N THR A 77 -2.07 4.67 1.95
CA THR A 77 -2.10 5.83 1.06
C THR A 77 -2.72 7.04 1.76
N SER A 78 -2.36 8.24 1.30
CA SER A 78 -2.84 9.50 1.86
C SER A 78 -4.36 9.60 1.84
N ILE A 79 -4.98 9.27 0.70
CA ILE A 79 -6.43 9.38 0.50
C ILE A 79 -7.18 8.47 1.48
N ILE A 80 -6.79 7.20 1.58
CA ILE A 80 -7.44 6.23 2.48
C ILE A 80 -7.28 6.68 3.94
N SER A 81 -6.12 7.22 4.30
CA SER A 81 -5.85 7.71 5.67
C SER A 81 -6.78 8.87 6.06
N LEU A 82 -6.97 9.83 5.15
CA LEU A 82 -7.87 10.96 5.37
C LEU A 82 -9.34 10.53 5.44
N ILE A 83 -9.77 9.60 4.58
CA ILE A 83 -11.14 9.08 4.60
C ILE A 83 -11.41 8.31 5.90
N ALA A 84 -10.49 7.45 6.32
CA ALA A 84 -10.60 6.71 7.58
C ALA A 84 -10.67 7.66 8.78
N PHE A 85 -9.80 8.67 8.82
CA PHE A 85 -9.86 9.73 9.84
C PHE A 85 -11.22 10.41 9.85
N ALA A 86 -11.69 10.91 8.71
CA ALA A 86 -12.97 11.61 8.61
C ALA A 86 -14.15 10.74 9.06
N GLY A 87 -14.13 9.44 8.74
CA GLY A 87 -15.16 8.50 9.16
C GLY A 87 -15.21 8.25 10.67
N VAL A 88 -14.06 8.18 11.34
CA VAL A 88 -13.98 7.92 12.79
C VAL A 88 -14.05 9.21 13.62
N PHE A 89 -13.63 10.35 13.06
CA PHE A 89 -13.58 11.64 13.75
C PHE A 89 -14.95 12.10 14.26
N SER A 90 -16.04 11.70 13.60
CA SER A 90 -17.41 12.04 14.02
C SER A 90 -17.86 11.31 15.30
N ILE A 91 -17.20 10.22 15.69
CA ILE A 91 -17.62 9.35 16.80
C ILE A 91 -16.59 9.24 17.92
N ALA A 92 -15.32 9.55 17.65
CA ALA A 92 -14.24 9.47 18.64
C ALA A 92 -13.21 10.60 18.45
N LYS A 93 -12.59 11.03 19.56
CA LYS A 93 -11.52 12.03 19.53
C LYS A 93 -10.18 11.39 19.14
N PRO A 94 -9.39 12.00 18.25
CA PRO A 94 -8.07 11.48 17.88
C PRO A 94 -7.17 11.21 19.10
N GLN A 95 -6.27 10.24 18.97
CA GLN A 95 -5.34 9.82 20.04
C GLN A 95 -6.00 9.28 21.33
N SER A 96 -7.32 9.10 21.36
CA SER A 96 -8.01 8.38 22.44
C SER A 96 -7.99 6.86 22.19
N LEU A 97 -8.15 6.08 23.27
CA LEU A 97 -8.28 4.63 23.16
C LEU A 97 -9.47 4.23 22.26
N HIS A 98 -10.62 4.88 22.44
CA HIS A 98 -11.82 4.62 21.64
C HIS A 98 -11.63 4.93 20.14
N PHE A 99 -10.80 5.92 19.79
CA PHE A 99 -10.48 6.20 18.38
C PHE A 99 -9.66 5.09 17.76
N PHE A 100 -8.68 4.55 18.50
CA PHE A 100 -7.90 3.41 18.04
C PHE A 100 -8.77 2.16 17.85
N GLU A 101 -9.65 1.86 18.81
CA GLU A 101 -10.60 0.74 18.70
C GLU A 101 -11.52 0.87 17.48
N ALA A 102 -12.08 2.07 17.26
CA ALA A 102 -12.94 2.33 16.10
C ALA A 102 -12.18 2.21 14.76
N MET A 103 -10.93 2.67 14.69
CA MET A 103 -10.08 2.50 13.50
C MET A 103 -9.80 1.03 13.21
N VAL A 104 -9.56 0.21 14.24
CA VAL A 104 -9.36 -1.24 14.08
C VAL A 104 -10.64 -1.92 13.59
N GLN A 105 -11.79 -1.59 14.18
CA GLN A 105 -13.09 -2.12 13.76
C GLN A 105 -13.41 -1.75 12.30
N LEU A 106 -13.19 -0.49 11.92
CA LEU A 106 -13.37 -0.02 10.55
C LEU A 106 -12.47 -0.80 9.58
N THR A 107 -11.20 -0.97 9.93
CA THR A 107 -10.22 -1.70 9.11
C THR A 107 -10.63 -3.16 8.92
N LEU A 108 -11.09 -3.83 9.98
CA LEU A 108 -11.59 -5.20 9.91
C LEU A 108 -12.83 -5.31 9.01
N LEU A 109 -13.79 -4.40 9.16
CA LEU A 109 -15.00 -4.38 8.34
C LEU A 109 -14.67 -4.22 6.85
N VAL A 110 -13.80 -3.25 6.52
CA VAL A 110 -13.33 -3.02 5.14
C VAL A 110 -12.63 -4.26 4.59
N GLY A 111 -11.75 -4.89 5.38
CA GLY A 111 -11.06 -6.11 4.98
C GLY A 111 -12.01 -7.28 4.69
N ILE A 112 -13.03 -7.48 5.53
CA ILE A 112 -14.06 -8.51 5.32
C ILE A 112 -14.86 -8.24 4.04
N ILE A 113 -15.30 -6.99 3.83
CA ILE A 113 -16.03 -6.60 2.62
C ILE A 113 -15.17 -6.85 1.37
N GLN A 114 -13.88 -6.50 1.42
CA GLN A 114 -12.96 -6.68 0.29
C GLN A 114 -12.69 -8.17 -0.05
N ILE A 115 -12.82 -9.09 0.92
CA ILE A 115 -12.69 -10.53 0.68
C ILE A 115 -13.99 -11.13 0.12
N LEU A 116 -15.15 -10.56 0.47
CA LEU A 116 -16.45 -11.06 0.02
C LEU A 116 -16.83 -10.59 -1.39
N LEU A 117 -16.32 -9.44 -1.82
CA LEU A 117 -16.50 -8.90 -3.18
C LEU A 117 -15.57 -9.58 -4.19
#